data_AF-A0A914M279-F1
#
_entry.id   AF-A0A914M279-F1
#
_cell.length_a   1.000
_cell.length_b   1.000
_cell.length_c   1.000
_cell.angle_alpha   90.00
_cell.angle_beta   90.00
_cell.angle_gamma   90.00
#
_symmetry.space_group_name_H-M   'P 1'
#
loop_
_entity.id
_entity.type
_entity.pdbx_description
1 polymer ?
#
loop_
_entity_poly.entity_id
_entity_poly.type
_entity_poly.pdbx_seq_one_letter_code
_entity_poly.pdbx_strand_id
1 'polypeptide(L)'
;MKIDLFFGLGTKDWPILMNISFLLNAFVHYQSQNKFKMIKLTPTFSFDNNDTFGCGLVYPPTNKSNEFPYVFYTQNGKQIGKALSLKGFNTDYYEPAIVQNSFSLETNFGNDLNSKPFKYDITKHAVLKEFYADSDVLEYSVNGKFLICKRRF
;
A
#
# COMPACT_ATOMS: atom_id res chain seq x y z
N MET A 1 -16.90 2.25 -16.65
CA MET A 1 -15.65 2.98 -16.37
C MET A 1 -14.98 2.29 -15.19
N LYS A 2 -13.72 1.84 -15.32
CA LYS A 2 -12.99 1.18 -14.24
C LYS A 2 -12.14 2.25 -13.54
N ILE A 3 -12.45 2.53 -12.28
CA ILE A 3 -11.70 3.49 -11.48
C ILE A 3 -10.77 2.68 -10.57
N ASP A 4 -9.48 2.74 -10.87
CA ASP A 4 -8.43 2.10 -10.09
C ASP A 4 -7.50 3.20 -9.52
N LEU A 5 -7.33 3.20 -8.19
CA LEU A 5 -6.30 3.96 -7.49
C LEU A 5 -5.18 3.01 -7.09
N PHE A 6 -3.94 3.33 -7.44
CA PHE A 6 -2.78 2.67 -6.85
C PHE A 6 -2.00 3.67 -6.02
N PHE A 7 -1.74 3.35 -4.75
CA PHE A 7 -0.83 4.14 -3.93
C PHE A 7 -0.05 3.25 -2.96
N GLY A 8 1.18 3.63 -2.66
CA GLY A 8 2.04 2.85 -1.77
C GLY A 8 3.50 3.25 -1.87
N LEU A 9 4.38 2.25 -1.86
CA LEU A 9 5.83 2.43 -1.90
C LEU A 9 6.42 1.82 -3.18
N GLY A 10 7.12 2.62 -3.97
CA GLY A 10 8.05 2.16 -5.01
C GLY A 10 9.29 1.53 -4.39
N THR A 11 9.81 0.49 -5.05
CA THR A 11 11.16 -0.03 -4.82
C THR A 11 11.89 -0.05 -6.16
N LYS A 12 13.22 -0.15 -6.15
CA LYS A 12 14.03 -0.18 -7.39
C LYS A 12 13.57 -1.24 -8.40
N ASP A 13 13.07 -2.38 -7.91
CA ASP A 13 12.64 -3.48 -8.74
C ASP A 13 11.13 -3.38 -9.03
N TRP A 14 10.29 -3.29 -7.99
CA TRP A 14 8.82 -3.26 -8.15
C TRP A 14 8.10 -2.58 -6.96
N PRO A 15 7.02 -1.83 -7.21
CA PRO A 15 6.31 -1.14 -6.15
C PRO A 15 5.40 -2.08 -5.34
N ILE A 16 5.28 -1.81 -4.04
CA ILE A 16 4.23 -2.27 -3.14
C ILE A 16 3.08 -1.28 -3.26
N LEU A 17 2.00 -1.68 -3.91
CA LEU A 17 0.87 -0.80 -4.21
C LEU A 17 -0.40 -1.36 -3.60
N MET A 18 -1.10 -0.53 -2.82
CA MET A 18 -2.51 -0.76 -2.59
C MET A 18 -3.27 -0.42 -3.87
N ASN A 19 -4.01 -1.39 -4.42
CA ASN A 19 -5.01 -1.15 -5.44
C ASN A 19 -6.39 -1.03 -4.79
N ILE A 20 -7.01 0.13 -4.97
CA ILE A 20 -8.43 0.31 -4.67
C ILE A 20 -9.17 0.33 -6.00
N SER A 21 -10.02 -0.66 -6.21
CA SER A 21 -10.90 -0.74 -7.37
C SER A 21 -12.35 -0.71 -6.92
N PHE A 22 -13.15 0.20 -7.51
CA PHE A 22 -14.58 0.29 -7.22
C PHE A 22 -15.36 -0.99 -7.54
N LEU A 23 -14.84 -1.84 -8.43
CA LEU A 23 -15.54 -3.02 -8.93
C LEU A 23 -15.11 -4.33 -8.27
N LEU A 24 -13.95 -4.36 -7.60
CA LEU A 24 -13.29 -5.63 -7.26
C LEU A 24 -12.92 -5.81 -5.78
N ASN A 25 -13.36 -4.93 -4.88
CA ASN A 25 -12.83 -4.79 -3.51
C ASN A 25 -11.41 -4.22 -3.50
N ALA A 26 -10.91 -3.84 -2.32
CA ALA A 26 -9.54 -3.34 -2.15
C ALA A 26 -8.53 -4.46 -1.89
N PHE A 27 -7.41 -4.39 -2.61
CA PHE A 27 -6.30 -5.33 -2.51
C PHE A 27 -4.98 -4.60 -2.28
N VAL A 28 -4.06 -5.27 -1.60
CA VAL A 28 -2.64 -4.90 -1.60
C VAL A 28 -1.92 -5.80 -2.57
N HIS A 29 -1.27 -5.20 -3.56
CA HIS A 29 -0.44 -5.88 -4.54
C HIS A 29 1.03 -5.63 -4.21
N TYR A 30 1.81 -6.68 -4.26
CA TYR A 30 3.26 -6.57 -4.12
C TYR A 30 3.94 -7.72 -4.85
N GLN A 31 5.22 -7.52 -5.14
CA GLN A 31 6.08 -8.55 -5.69
C GLN A 31 7.14 -8.92 -4.66
N SER A 32 7.31 -10.22 -4.44
CA SER A 32 8.39 -10.77 -3.63
C SER A 32 8.90 -12.03 -4.28
N GLN A 33 10.23 -12.20 -4.36
CA GLN A 33 10.87 -13.37 -4.95
C GLN A 33 10.34 -13.74 -6.36
N ASN A 34 10.14 -12.73 -7.23
CA ASN A 34 9.59 -12.88 -8.58
C ASN A 34 8.14 -13.40 -8.66
N LYS A 35 7.40 -13.42 -7.55
CA LYS A 35 5.98 -13.76 -7.52
C LYS A 35 5.13 -12.53 -7.25
N PHE A 36 4.02 -12.41 -7.99
CA PHE A 36 2.99 -11.45 -7.68
C PHE A 36 2.09 -12.01 -6.58
N LYS A 37 1.93 -11.20 -5.55
CA LYS A 37 1.15 -11.51 -4.36
C LYS A 37 0.03 -10.48 -4.22
N MET A 38 -1.16 -10.97 -3.87
CA MET A 38 -2.32 -10.14 -3.62
C MET A 38 -2.92 -10.50 -2.28
N ILE A 39 -3.26 -9.48 -1.49
CA ILE A 39 -3.93 -9.63 -0.20
C ILE A 39 -5.22 -8.83 -0.25
N LYS A 40 -6.34 -9.47 0.09
CA LYS A 40 -7.62 -8.77 0.25
C LYS A 40 -7.63 -8.05 1.60
N LEU A 41 -7.88 -6.74 1.62
CA LEU A 41 -7.80 -5.95 2.86
C LEU A 41 -8.88 -6.35 3.87
N THR A 42 -10.14 -6.32 3.45
CA THR A 42 -11.31 -6.74 4.23
C THR A 42 -12.43 -7.18 3.28
N PRO A 43 -13.40 -8.00 3.75
CA PRO A 43 -14.59 -8.32 2.97
C PRO A 43 -15.57 -7.15 2.80
N THR A 44 -15.49 -6.10 3.62
CA THR A 44 -16.46 -4.98 3.65
C THR A 44 -15.84 -3.62 3.31
N PHE A 45 -14.84 -3.58 2.43
CA PHE A 45 -14.23 -2.32 2.01
C PHE A 45 -15.19 -1.48 1.16
N SER A 46 -15.36 -0.21 1.52
CA SER A 46 -16.10 0.80 0.75
C SER A 46 -15.21 2.00 0.44
N PHE A 47 -15.45 2.67 -0.68
CA PHE A 47 -14.74 3.89 -1.08
C PHE A 47 -15.73 4.96 -1.51
N ASP A 48 -15.61 6.16 -0.94
CA ASP A 48 -16.40 7.35 -1.25
C ASP A 48 -15.50 8.55 -1.61
N ASN A 49 -16.05 9.55 -2.30
CA ASN A 49 -15.34 10.72 -2.84
C ASN A 49 -14.61 11.56 -1.79
N ASN A 50 -15.03 11.49 -0.53
CA ASN A 50 -14.44 12.26 0.57
C ASN A 50 -13.46 11.43 1.42
N ASP A 51 -13.21 10.17 1.05
CA ASP A 51 -12.30 9.33 1.79
C ASP A 51 -10.85 9.78 1.63
N THR A 52 -10.15 9.83 2.76
CA THR A 52 -8.72 10.08 2.80
C THR A 52 -7.97 8.77 3.00
N PHE A 53 -7.07 8.44 2.09
CA PHE A 53 -6.18 7.29 2.23
C PHE A 53 -4.79 7.69 2.69
N GLY A 54 -4.16 6.82 3.45
CA GLY A 54 -2.80 6.98 3.93
C GLY A 54 -2.01 5.68 3.77
N CYS A 55 -0.71 5.83 3.51
CA CYS A 55 0.26 4.75 3.49
C CYS A 55 1.38 5.12 4.45
N GLY A 56 1.67 4.26 5.41
CA GLY A 56 2.72 4.45 6.39
C GLY A 56 3.80 3.39 6.25
N LEU A 57 5.06 3.82 6.28
CA LEU A 57 6.25 2.98 6.37
C LEU A 57 6.83 3.14 7.77
N VAL A 58 7.05 2.04 8.47
CA VAL A 58 7.69 2.05 9.79
C VAL A 58 9.00 1.29 9.72
N TYR A 59 10.06 1.96 10.15
CA TYR A 59 11.35 1.32 10.38
C TYR A 59 11.44 0.90 11.85
N PRO A 60 11.93 -0.31 12.14
CA PRO A 60 12.18 -0.72 13.51
C PRO A 60 13.29 0.16 14.12
N PRO A 61 13.29 0.33 15.46
CA PRO A 61 14.39 0.98 16.16
C PRO A 61 15.75 0.34 15.82
N THR A 62 16.80 1.14 15.70
CA THR A 62 18.15 0.67 15.29
C THR A 62 18.72 -0.41 16.21
N ASN A 63 18.32 -0.45 17.48
CA ASN A 63 18.75 -1.46 18.44
C ASN A 63 18.00 -2.81 18.32
N LYS A 64 17.04 -2.93 17.39
CA LYS A 64 16.27 -4.15 17.14
C LYS A 64 16.55 -4.71 15.75
N SER A 65 17.79 -5.16 15.54
CA SER A 65 18.28 -5.67 14.24
C SER A 65 17.50 -6.86 13.66
N ASN A 66 16.66 -7.53 14.46
CA ASN A 66 15.88 -8.69 14.03
C ASN A 66 14.46 -8.33 13.57
N GLU A 67 14.02 -7.09 13.76
CA GLU A 67 12.75 -6.59 13.24
C GLU A 67 12.97 -6.04 11.82
N PHE A 68 11.96 -6.14 10.96
CA PHE A 68 12.00 -5.65 9.59
C PHE A 68 11.04 -4.47 9.43
N PRO A 69 11.30 -3.54 8.49
CA PRO A 69 10.34 -2.51 8.16
C PRO A 69 8.99 -3.11 7.78
N TYR A 70 7.94 -2.33 7.95
CA TYR A 70 6.60 -2.73 7.53
C TYR A 70 5.80 -1.57 6.97
N VAL A 71 4.83 -1.94 6.13
CA VAL A 71 3.87 -1.01 5.54
C VAL A 71 2.50 -1.26 6.13
N PHE A 72 1.79 -0.19 6.43
CA PHE A 72 0.38 -0.24 6.78
C PHE A 72 -0.38 0.83 6.02
N TYR A 73 -1.69 0.67 5.96
CA TYR A 73 -2.56 1.56 5.22
C TYR A 73 -3.70 2.04 6.10
N THR A 74 -4.22 3.21 5.78
CA THR A 74 -5.29 3.84 6.55
C THR A 74 -6.37 4.38 5.63
N GLN A 75 -7.60 4.36 6.09
CA GLN A 75 -8.74 5.07 5.52
C GLN A 75 -9.32 5.98 6.60
N ASN A 76 -9.49 7.26 6.30
CA ASN A 76 -10.03 8.28 7.20
C ASN A 76 -9.34 8.32 8.57
N GLY A 77 -8.01 8.12 8.57
CA GLY A 77 -7.19 8.15 9.78
C GLY A 77 -7.28 6.89 10.65
N LYS A 78 -7.94 5.83 10.18
CA LYS A 78 -7.96 4.52 10.85
C LYS A 78 -7.23 3.50 9.99
N GLN A 79 -6.45 2.63 10.62
CA GLN A 79 -5.78 1.55 9.90
C GLN A 79 -6.80 0.60 9.27
N ILE A 80 -6.53 0.16 8.05
CA ILE A 80 -7.31 -0.84 7.32
C ILE A 80 -6.46 -2.09 7.12
N GLY A 81 -7.03 -3.25 7.46
CA GLY A 81 -6.32 -4.52 7.38
C GLY A 81 -5.14 -4.64 8.35
N LYS A 82 -4.29 -5.64 8.08
CA LYS A 82 -3.05 -5.90 8.83
C LYS A 82 -1.87 -5.15 8.18
N ALA A 83 -0.72 -5.12 8.86
CA ALA A 83 0.51 -4.64 8.22
C ALA A 83 1.12 -5.70 7.30
N LEU A 84 1.85 -5.23 6.29
CA LEU A 84 2.71 -6.05 5.44
C LEU A 84 4.14 -5.94 5.96
N SER A 85 4.68 -7.04 6.49
CA SER A 85 6.12 -7.11 6.80
C SER A 85 6.94 -7.08 5.52
N LEU A 86 8.00 -6.27 5.51
CA LEU A 86 8.94 -6.18 4.39
C LEU A 86 10.11 -7.16 4.53
N LYS A 87 9.95 -8.20 5.36
CA LYS A 87 10.90 -9.30 5.44
C LYS A 87 11.07 -9.96 4.06
N GLY A 88 12.32 -10.09 3.61
CA GLY A 88 12.64 -10.72 2.33
C GLY A 88 12.50 -9.82 1.10
N PHE A 89 12.15 -8.54 1.28
CA PHE A 89 12.33 -7.53 0.23
C PHE A 89 13.80 -7.11 0.20
N ASN A 90 14.43 -7.15 -0.97
CA ASN A 90 15.85 -6.84 -1.14
C ASN A 90 16.04 -5.36 -1.50
N THR A 91 15.57 -4.45 -0.65
CA THR A 91 15.67 -3.02 -0.91
C THR A 91 15.72 -2.22 0.38
N ASP A 92 16.61 -1.23 0.39
CA ASP A 92 16.75 -0.27 1.49
C ASP A 92 16.10 1.09 1.13
N TYR A 93 15.50 1.17 -0.06
CA TYR A 93 14.95 2.40 -0.61
C TYR A 93 13.48 2.22 -0.95
N TYR A 94 12.65 3.08 -0.36
CA TYR A 94 11.23 3.16 -0.60
C TYR A 94 10.86 4.59 -0.95
N GLU A 95 10.04 4.76 -1.99
CA GLU A 95 9.54 6.07 -2.40
C GLU A 95 8.02 6.06 -2.50
N PRO A 96 7.31 7.15 -2.17
CA PRO A 96 5.87 7.21 -2.40
C PRO A 96 5.54 7.04 -3.89
N ALA A 97 4.61 6.14 -4.20
CA ALA A 97 4.13 5.89 -5.56
C ALA A 97 2.62 6.10 -5.65
N ILE A 98 2.15 6.80 -6.68
CA ILE A 98 0.72 7.00 -6.97
C ILE A 98 0.50 6.80 -8.47
N VAL A 99 -0.46 5.95 -8.84
CA VAL A 99 -0.91 5.76 -10.22
C VAL A 99 -2.43 5.91 -10.26
N GLN A 100 -2.91 6.74 -11.19
CA GLN A 100 -4.32 7.14 -11.27
C GLN A 100 -4.79 7.13 -12.73
N ASN A 101 -5.96 6.55 -12.99
CA ASN A 101 -6.48 6.41 -14.36
C ASN A 101 -7.60 7.39 -14.75
N SER A 102 -8.49 7.84 -13.85
CA SER A 102 -9.76 8.50 -14.27
C SER A 102 -10.43 9.46 -13.28
N PHE A 103 -9.71 10.06 -12.33
CA PHE A 103 -10.29 11.00 -11.36
C PHE A 103 -9.29 12.12 -11.04
N SER A 104 -9.51 12.93 -10.01
CA SER A 104 -8.52 13.89 -9.52
C SER A 104 -8.27 13.58 -8.05
N LEU A 105 -7.02 13.70 -7.64
CA LEU A 105 -6.58 13.46 -6.28
C LEU A 105 -5.80 14.67 -5.79
N GLU A 106 -5.98 14.98 -4.52
CA GLU A 106 -5.05 15.83 -3.79
C GLU A 106 -4.09 14.95 -3.02
N THR A 107 -2.79 15.27 -3.09
CA THR A 107 -1.76 14.57 -2.33
C THR A 107 -1.28 15.46 -1.19
N ASN A 108 -1.07 14.86 -0.03
CA ASN A 108 -0.49 15.53 1.13
C ASN A 108 0.76 14.77 1.59
N PHE A 109 1.92 15.37 1.33
CA PHE A 109 3.23 14.84 1.76
C PHE A 109 3.74 15.50 3.06
N GLY A 110 2.90 16.31 3.74
CA GLY A 110 3.26 16.95 5.00
C GLY A 110 3.97 18.29 4.86
N ASN A 111 3.90 18.94 3.70
CA ASN A 111 4.54 20.26 3.48
C ASN A 111 3.90 21.37 4.33
N ASP A 112 2.64 21.22 4.73
CA ASP A 112 1.94 22.15 5.63
C ASP A 112 1.05 21.37 6.61
N LEU A 113 1.63 20.99 7.74
CA LEU A 113 0.92 20.25 8.79
C LEU A 113 -0.03 21.12 9.62
N ASN A 114 0.09 22.45 9.54
CA ASN A 114 -0.78 23.36 10.28
C ASN A 114 -2.14 23.50 9.60
N SER A 115 -2.14 23.74 8.27
CA SER A 115 -3.39 23.86 7.50
C SER A 115 -3.92 22.51 7.00
N LYS A 116 -3.02 21.54 6.75
CA LYS A 116 -3.34 20.21 6.22
C LYS A 116 -2.63 19.12 7.03
N PRO A 117 -3.01 18.88 8.30
CA PRO A 117 -2.45 17.79 9.07
C PRO A 117 -2.77 16.42 8.44
N PHE A 118 -1.92 15.43 8.69
CA PHE A 118 -2.26 14.05 8.36
C PHE A 118 -3.52 13.61 9.11
N LYS A 119 -4.41 12.88 8.42
CA LYS A 119 -5.63 12.34 9.04
C LYS A 119 -5.30 11.26 10.09
N TYR A 120 -4.24 10.50 9.84
CA TYR A 120 -3.74 9.49 10.77
C TYR A 120 -2.85 10.15 11.83
N ASP A 121 -3.16 9.88 13.10
CA ASP A 121 -2.37 10.35 14.23
C ASP A 121 -1.25 9.37 14.54
N ILE A 122 -0.04 9.67 14.04
CA ILE A 122 1.14 8.82 14.22
C ILE A 122 1.56 8.68 15.68
N THR A 123 1.20 9.63 16.56
CA THR A 123 1.53 9.54 18.00
C THR A 123 0.75 8.44 18.70
N LYS A 124 -0.39 8.04 18.13
CA LYS A 124 -1.21 6.91 18.58
C LYS A 124 -0.82 5.59 17.91
N HIS A 125 0.24 5.58 17.10
CA HIS A 125 0.71 4.36 16.47
C HIS A 125 1.29 3.42 17.53
N ALA A 126 0.58 2.32 17.79
CA ALA A 126 1.10 1.22 18.58
C ALA A 126 1.79 0.23 17.66
N VAL A 127 2.94 -0.32 18.09
CA VAL A 127 3.62 -1.40 17.38
C VAL A 127 2.62 -2.52 17.11
N LEU A 128 2.42 -2.81 15.83
CA LEU A 128 1.40 -3.74 15.40
C LEU A 128 1.75 -5.15 15.86
N LYS A 129 0.74 -5.84 16.39
CA LYS A 129 0.84 -7.27 16.75
C LYS A 129 0.41 -8.19 15.62
N GLU A 130 -0.18 -7.64 14.55
CA GLU A 130 -0.80 -8.43 13.48
C GLU A 130 -0.25 -8.04 12.11
N PHE A 131 0.44 -8.99 11.50
CA PHE A 131 0.90 -8.95 10.11
C PHE A 131 0.11 -9.96 9.28
N TYR A 132 0.01 -9.72 7.97
CA TYR A 132 -0.49 -10.73 7.05
C TYR A 132 0.41 -11.97 7.06
N ALA A 133 -0.22 -13.15 7.12
CA ALA A 133 0.47 -14.44 7.00
C ALA A 133 0.41 -14.94 5.55
N ASP A 134 1.24 -15.94 5.20
CA ASP A 134 1.23 -16.53 3.86
C ASP A 134 -0.14 -17.12 3.48
N SER A 135 -0.94 -17.56 4.47
CA SER A 135 -2.32 -18.02 4.25
C SER A 135 -3.28 -16.92 3.79
N ASP A 136 -2.94 -15.65 4.05
CA ASP A 136 -3.73 -14.49 3.63
C ASP A 136 -3.41 -14.06 2.17
N VAL A 137 -2.39 -14.68 1.56
CA VAL A 137 -1.84 -14.29 0.27
C VAL A 137 -2.37 -15.16 -0.85
N LEU A 138 -2.86 -14.51 -1.91
CA LEU A 138 -3.12 -15.14 -3.20
C LEU A 138 -1.88 -14.97 -4.09
N GLU A 139 -1.21 -16.08 -4.44
CA GLU A 139 -0.03 -16.09 -5.32
C GLU A 139 -0.41 -16.49 -6.75
N TYR A 140 0.17 -15.82 -7.73
CA TYR A 140 0.04 -16.21 -9.14
C TYR A 140 1.39 -16.10 -9.84
N SER A 141 1.76 -17.17 -10.54
CA SER A 141 2.97 -17.21 -11.37
C SER A 141 2.68 -16.55 -12.71
N VAL A 142 3.49 -15.58 -13.08
CA VAL A 142 3.41 -14.96 -14.41
C VAL A 142 4.24 -15.80 -15.37
N ASN A 143 3.60 -16.77 -16.01
CA ASN A 143 4.18 -17.42 -17.18
C ASN A 143 4.06 -16.46 -18.39
N GLY A 144 5.01 -15.54 -18.51
CA GLY A 144 5.29 -14.78 -19.74
C GLY A 144 4.17 -13.87 -20.26
N LYS A 145 4.41 -12.55 -20.17
CA LYS A 145 3.62 -11.41 -20.68
C LYS A 145 2.40 -11.03 -19.81
N PHE A 146 2.59 -10.02 -18.96
CA PHE A 146 1.49 -9.10 -18.66
C PHE A 146 1.46 -7.98 -19.69
N LEU A 147 0.22 -7.64 -20.10
CA LEU A 147 -0.13 -6.37 -20.70
C LEU A 147 0.33 -5.25 -19.77
N ILE A 148 1.38 -4.52 -20.15
CA ILE A 148 1.39 -3.09 -19.88
C ILE A 148 0.33 -2.52 -20.82
N CYS A 149 -0.79 -2.03 -20.29
CA CYS A 149 -1.70 -1.21 -21.08
C CYS A 149 -0.95 0.10 -21.43
N LYS A 150 -0.06 0.06 -22.42
CA LYS A 150 0.39 1.25 -23.12
C LYS A 150 -0.76 1.66 -24.02
N ARG A 151 -1.60 2.58 -23.55
CA ARG A 151 -2.44 3.36 -24.45
C ARG A 151 -1.48 4.24 -25.26
N ARG A 152 -1.31 3.93 -26.55
CA ARG A 152 -0.74 4.90 -27.49
C ARG A 152 -1.73 6.06 -27.59
N PHE A 153 -1.22 7.27 -27.52
CA PHE A 153 -1.94 8.49 -27.89
C PHE A 153 -2.37 8.42 -29.35
#